data_AF-A0A6H2GI00-F1
#
_entry.id   AF-A0A6H2GI00-F1
#
_cell.length_a   1.000
_cell.length_b   1.000
_cell.length_c   1.000
_cell.angle_alpha   90.00
_cell.angle_beta   90.00
_cell.angle_gamma   90.00
#
_symmetry.space_group_name_H-M   'P 1'
#
loop_
_entity.id
_entity.type
_entity.pdbx_description
1 polymer ?
#
loop_
_entity_poly.entity_id
_entity_poly.type
_entity_poly.pdbx_seq_one_letter_code
_entity_poly.pdbx_strand_id
1 'polypeptide(L)'
;MRPDQFFYPDTFTFNSSTYYGQRDSSKGRLYIPIESDLCPFNIGDIIVQKMVDRERLFEVLDYEVQISLEVGCPGYSHLAVLIVKALDVKEKPKQITTHLTFNGAINAGGDFQAGNDNSITKNITIQQLHDAIEHCNDPEVKSLWQKLLENPTFASIASILAKSALGQ
;
A
#
# COMPACT_ATOMS: atom_id res chain seq x y z
N MET A 1 -7.15 -3.27 -33.22
CA MET A 1 -5.68 -3.38 -33.37
C MET A 1 -5.07 -3.62 -31.98
N ARG A 2 -3.98 -4.37 -31.81
CA ARG A 2 -3.41 -4.58 -30.47
C ARG A 2 -2.42 -3.46 -30.12
N PRO A 3 -2.49 -2.83 -28.94
CA PRO A 3 -1.46 -1.92 -28.44
C PRO A 3 -0.09 -2.62 -28.34
N ASP A 4 0.98 -1.84 -28.33
CA ASP A 4 2.34 -2.36 -28.21
C ASP A 4 2.49 -3.14 -26.88
N GLN A 5 2.91 -4.41 -26.99
CA GLN A 5 3.06 -5.31 -25.86
C GLN A 5 4.15 -4.84 -24.88
N PHE A 6 5.13 -4.07 -25.33
CA PHE A 6 6.16 -3.49 -24.45
C PHE A 6 5.54 -2.52 -23.45
N PHE A 7 4.58 -1.71 -23.87
CA PHE A 7 3.89 -0.73 -23.01
C PHE A 7 2.69 -1.34 -22.29
N TYR A 8 1.97 -2.25 -22.96
CA TYR A 8 0.72 -2.85 -22.47
C TYR A 8 0.81 -4.39 -22.49
N PRO A 9 1.61 -4.98 -21.58
CA PRO A 9 1.87 -6.42 -21.57
C PRO A 9 0.68 -7.25 -21.04
N ASP A 10 -0.22 -6.64 -20.28
CA ASP A 10 -1.29 -7.32 -19.57
C ASP A 10 -2.56 -7.45 -20.40
N THR A 11 -3.37 -8.47 -20.09
CA THR A 11 -4.68 -8.70 -20.69
C THR A 11 -5.76 -8.73 -19.61
N PHE A 12 -6.81 -7.97 -19.84
CA PHE A 12 -7.97 -7.82 -18.95
C PHE A 12 -9.25 -8.25 -19.69
N THR A 13 -10.22 -8.73 -18.94
CA THR A 13 -11.54 -9.12 -19.44
C THR A 13 -12.61 -8.40 -18.65
N PHE A 14 -13.56 -7.80 -19.36
CA PHE A 14 -14.71 -7.10 -18.80
C PHE A 14 -15.88 -7.23 -19.78
N ASN A 15 -17.07 -7.59 -19.30
CA ASN A 15 -18.28 -7.80 -20.12
C ASN A 15 -18.04 -8.66 -21.38
N SER A 16 -17.30 -9.76 -21.24
CA SER A 16 -16.88 -10.67 -22.33
C SER A 16 -15.98 -10.05 -23.41
N SER A 17 -15.60 -8.77 -23.27
CA SER A 17 -14.61 -8.08 -24.10
C SER A 17 -13.22 -8.20 -23.50
N THR A 18 -12.22 -8.29 -24.38
CA THR A 18 -10.81 -8.34 -24.00
C THR A 18 -10.18 -6.97 -24.20
N TYR A 19 -9.50 -6.50 -23.16
CA TYR A 19 -8.76 -5.24 -23.15
C TYR A 19 -7.28 -5.52 -22.91
N TYR A 20 -6.41 -4.74 -23.54
CA TYR A 20 -4.97 -4.77 -23.29
C TYR A 20 -4.60 -3.59 -22.41
N GLY A 21 -3.61 -3.78 -21.54
CA GLY A 21 -3.22 -2.70 -20.64
C GLY A 21 -1.95 -2.97 -19.87
N GLN A 22 -1.72 -2.14 -18.87
CA GLN A 22 -0.61 -2.26 -17.93
C GLN A 22 -1.14 -2.12 -16.51
N ARG A 23 -0.73 -3.04 -15.63
CA ARG A 23 -0.99 -2.92 -14.19
C ARG A 23 0.16 -2.25 -13.46
N ASP A 24 -0.11 -1.13 -12.79
CA ASP A 24 0.76 -0.57 -11.77
C ASP A 24 0.27 -0.99 -10.39
N SER A 25 0.86 -2.08 -9.90
CA SER A 25 0.52 -2.66 -8.59
C SER A 25 0.92 -1.76 -7.43
N SER A 26 1.90 -0.86 -7.62
CA SER A 26 2.41 0.01 -6.56
C SER A 26 1.45 1.17 -6.27
N LYS A 27 0.75 1.64 -7.31
CA LYS A 27 -0.24 2.72 -7.21
C LYS A 27 -1.69 2.24 -7.20
N GLY A 28 -1.93 0.94 -7.38
CA GLY A 28 -3.28 0.38 -7.50
C GLY A 28 -4.00 0.89 -8.75
N ARG A 29 -3.28 0.98 -9.88
CA ARG A 29 -3.83 1.54 -11.13
C ARG A 29 -3.75 0.56 -12.29
N LEU A 30 -4.74 0.60 -13.16
CA LEU A 30 -4.72 -0.05 -14.49
C LEU A 30 -4.70 1.03 -15.56
N TYR A 31 -3.84 0.86 -16.56
CA TYR A 31 -3.76 1.73 -17.73
C TYR A 31 -4.26 0.94 -18.94
N ILE A 32 -5.40 1.34 -19.50
CA ILE A 32 -6.06 0.64 -20.61
C ILE A 32 -6.25 1.62 -21.76
N PRO A 33 -5.58 1.44 -22.92
CA PRO A 33 -5.83 2.25 -24.09
C PRO A 33 -7.27 2.06 -24.60
N ILE A 34 -7.92 3.16 -24.95
CA ILE A 34 -9.31 3.18 -25.45
C ILE A 34 -9.43 4.08 -26.68
N GLU A 35 -10.42 3.80 -27.53
CA GLU A 35 -10.56 4.43 -28.85
C GLU A 35 -11.20 5.82 -28.81
N SER A 36 -11.87 6.18 -27.71
CA SER A 36 -12.59 7.44 -27.53
C SER A 36 -12.50 7.92 -26.08
N ASP A 37 -13.03 9.12 -25.80
CA ASP A 37 -13.14 9.71 -24.47
C ASP A 37 -14.18 9.03 -23.57
N LEU A 38 -15.03 8.17 -24.13
CA LEU A 38 -16.00 7.39 -23.39
C LEU A 38 -15.32 6.18 -22.72
N CYS A 39 -15.13 6.27 -21.41
CA CYS A 39 -14.64 5.16 -20.61
C CYS A 39 -15.65 4.00 -20.64
N PRO A 40 -15.25 2.78 -21.06
CA PRO A 40 -16.15 1.63 -21.06
C PRO A 40 -16.37 1.04 -19.66
N PHE A 41 -15.69 1.56 -18.65
CA PHE A 41 -15.73 1.10 -17.26
C PHE A 41 -16.40 2.14 -16.37
N ASN A 42 -17.16 1.68 -15.38
CA ASN A 42 -17.80 2.48 -14.34
C ASN A 42 -17.29 2.10 -12.95
N ILE A 43 -17.56 2.95 -11.98
CA ILE A 43 -17.29 2.68 -10.57
C ILE A 43 -18.11 1.47 -10.11
N GLY A 44 -17.48 0.54 -9.41
CA GLY A 44 -18.05 -0.73 -8.95
C GLY A 44 -17.91 -1.89 -9.95
N ASP A 45 -17.45 -1.63 -11.17
CA ASP A 45 -17.22 -2.69 -12.15
C ASP A 45 -16.08 -3.63 -11.73
N ILE A 46 -16.22 -4.91 -12.07
CA ILE A 46 -15.22 -5.94 -11.78
C ILE A 46 -14.47 -6.31 -13.06
N ILE A 47 -13.17 -6.05 -13.06
CA ILE A 47 -12.25 -6.34 -14.16
C ILE A 47 -11.42 -7.57 -13.80
N VAL A 48 -11.32 -8.52 -14.73
CA VAL A 48 -10.57 -9.76 -14.53
C VAL A 48 -9.26 -9.68 -15.30
N GLN A 49 -8.13 -9.80 -14.61
CA GLN A 49 -6.83 -10.00 -15.25
C GLN A 49 -6.57 -11.51 -15.36
N LYS A 50 -6.42 -12.00 -16.59
CA LYS A 50 -6.05 -13.40 -16.84
C LYS A 50 -4.54 -13.56 -16.77
N MET A 51 -4.09 -14.42 -15.87
CA MET A 51 -2.74 -14.97 -15.84
C MET A 51 -2.80 -16.42 -16.33
N VAL A 52 -1.63 -17.01 -16.63
CA VAL A 52 -1.53 -18.34 -17.27
C VAL A 52 -2.31 -19.42 -16.51
N ASP A 53 -2.28 -19.41 -15.18
CA ASP A 53 -2.91 -20.42 -14.31
C ASP A 53 -3.93 -19.84 -13.32
N ARG A 54 -4.12 -18.51 -13.32
CA ARG A 54 -4.86 -17.78 -12.27
C ARG A 54 -5.61 -16.60 -12.84
N GLU A 55 -6.71 -16.24 -12.18
CA GLU A 55 -7.43 -15.01 -12.46
C GLU A 55 -7.33 -14.08 -11.25
N ARG A 56 -7.16 -12.79 -11.51
CA ARG A 56 -7.17 -11.75 -10.49
C ARG A 56 -8.33 -10.80 -10.76
N LEU A 57 -9.10 -10.51 -9.72
CA LEU A 57 -10.27 -9.64 -9.81
C LEU A 57 -9.96 -8.27 -9.22
N PHE A 58 -10.37 -7.23 -9.95
CA PHE A 58 -10.18 -5.83 -9.58
C PHE A 58 -11.53 -5.11 -9.60
N GLU A 59 -11.92 -4.51 -8.49
CA GLU A 59 -13.06 -3.58 -8.43
C GLU A 59 -12.57 -2.17 -8.80
N VAL A 60 -13.27 -1.51 -9.71
CA VAL A 60 -13.02 -0.12 -10.09
C VAL A 60 -13.58 0.80 -9.01
N LEU A 61 -12.69 1.57 -8.37
CA LEU A 61 -13.07 2.56 -7.36
C LEU A 61 -13.35 3.93 -7.97
N ASP A 62 -12.58 4.28 -9.00
CA ASP A 62 -12.64 5.54 -9.72
C ASP A 62 -11.90 5.41 -11.06
N TYR A 63 -12.10 6.37 -11.97
CA TYR A 63 -11.41 6.39 -13.26
C TYR A 63 -11.16 7.79 -13.79
N GLU A 64 -10.08 7.94 -14.54
CA GLU A 64 -9.77 9.13 -15.32
C GLU A 64 -9.53 8.74 -16.78
N VAL A 65 -9.91 9.61 -17.71
CA VAL A 65 -9.58 9.44 -19.13
C VAL A 65 -8.60 10.54 -19.54
N GLN A 66 -7.48 10.13 -20.11
CA GLN A 66 -6.40 11.01 -20.54
C GLN A 66 -6.14 10.82 -22.04
N ILE A 67 -5.59 11.83 -22.72
CA ILE A 67 -5.15 11.67 -24.11
C ILE A 67 -3.88 10.81 -24.12
N SER A 68 -3.84 9.76 -24.95
CA SER A 68 -2.74 8.78 -24.94
C SER A 68 -1.46 9.29 -25.61
N LEU A 69 -1.56 10.37 -26.39
CA LEU A 69 -0.51 10.87 -27.29
C LEU A 69 0.04 9.78 -28.24
N GLU A 70 -0.72 8.70 -28.45
CA GLU A 70 -0.40 7.51 -29.26
C GLU A 70 0.87 6.75 -28.84
N VAL A 71 1.41 7.01 -27.64
CA VAL A 71 2.62 6.33 -27.16
C VAL A 71 2.31 4.86 -26.83
N GLY A 72 2.89 3.94 -27.61
CA GLY A 72 2.70 2.50 -27.44
C GLY A 72 1.29 2.00 -27.76
N CYS A 73 0.40 2.84 -28.30
CA CYS A 73 -1.00 2.47 -28.54
C CYS A 73 -1.54 3.04 -29.87
N PRO A 74 -0.97 2.65 -31.03
CA PRO A 74 -1.43 3.15 -32.32
C PRO A 74 -2.90 2.77 -32.55
N GLY A 75 -3.73 3.76 -32.90
CA GLY A 75 -5.17 3.59 -33.09
C GLY A 75 -6.02 3.76 -31.82
N TYR A 76 -5.41 4.00 -30.65
CA TYR A 76 -6.10 4.34 -29.41
C TYR A 76 -5.77 5.78 -29.02
N SER A 77 -6.75 6.67 -29.15
CA SER A 77 -6.58 8.11 -28.93
C SER A 77 -6.53 8.49 -27.44
N HIS A 78 -7.04 7.64 -26.56
CA HIS A 78 -7.19 7.90 -25.14
C HIS A 78 -6.66 6.74 -24.29
N LEU A 79 -6.44 7.04 -23.01
CA LEU A 79 -5.97 6.12 -21.99
C LEU A 79 -6.91 6.20 -20.79
N ALA A 80 -7.61 5.10 -20.50
CA ALA A 80 -8.32 4.95 -19.24
C ALA A 80 -7.33 4.61 -18.13
N VAL A 81 -7.29 5.45 -17.12
CA VAL A 81 -6.54 5.25 -15.88
C VAL A 81 -7.54 4.85 -14.80
N LEU A 82 -7.60 3.55 -14.50
CA LEU A 82 -8.53 3.02 -13.53
C LEU A 82 -7.85 2.92 -12.17
N ILE A 83 -8.48 3.46 -11.14
CA ILE A 83 -8.09 3.26 -9.74
C ILE A 83 -8.83 2.03 -9.24
N VAL A 84 -8.09 1.00 -8.84
CA VAL A 84 -8.67 -0.32 -8.56
C VAL A 84 -8.29 -0.89 -7.20
N LYS A 85 -9.20 -1.69 -6.64
CA LYS A 85 -8.94 -2.55 -5.47
C LYS A 85 -8.89 -4.01 -5.92
N ALA A 86 -7.79 -4.70 -5.59
CA ALA A 86 -7.70 -6.15 -5.80
C ALA A 86 -8.59 -6.88 -4.78
N LEU A 87 -9.47 -7.77 -5.26
CA LEU A 87 -10.43 -8.51 -4.43
C LEU A 87 -9.87 -9.84 -3.88
N ASP A 88 -8.83 -10.37 -4.53
CA ASP A 88 -8.15 -11.64 -4.21
C ASP A 88 -7.05 -11.49 -3.15
N VAL A 89 -6.71 -10.26 -2.77
CA VAL A 89 -5.65 -9.98 -1.79
C VAL A 89 -6.32 -9.85 -0.43
N LYS A 90 -6.07 -10.80 0.49
CA LYS A 90 -6.31 -10.59 1.93
C LYS A 90 -5.69 -9.23 2.27
N GLU A 91 -6.48 -8.30 2.81
CA GLU A 91 -5.98 -6.99 3.20
C GLU A 91 -4.67 -7.20 3.94
N LYS A 92 -3.56 -6.72 3.36
CA LYS A 92 -2.31 -6.67 4.11
C LYS A 92 -2.67 -5.93 5.39
N PRO A 93 -2.39 -6.47 6.58
CA PRO A 93 -2.64 -5.74 7.81
C PRO A 93 -2.00 -4.37 7.58
N LYS A 94 -2.82 -3.31 7.57
CA LYS A 94 -2.30 -1.96 7.52
C LYS A 94 -1.31 -1.93 8.67
N GLN A 95 -0.03 -1.77 8.37
CA GLN A 95 0.94 -1.46 9.41
C GLN A 95 0.43 -0.15 9.97
N ILE A 96 -0.26 -0.22 11.10
CA ILE A 96 -0.61 0.93 11.92
C ILE A 96 0.75 1.38 12.44
N THR A 97 1.46 2.16 11.63
CA THR A 97 2.70 2.79 12.04
C THR A 97 2.27 3.98 12.89
N THR A 98 2.16 3.74 14.19
CA THR A 98 2.00 4.82 15.16
C THR A 98 3.33 5.57 15.23
N HIS A 99 3.39 6.76 14.62
CA HIS A 99 4.54 7.64 14.73
C HIS A 99 4.51 8.34 16.10
N LEU A 100 5.35 7.87 17.03
CA LEU A 100 5.64 8.57 18.28
C LEU A 100 6.89 9.44 18.05
N THR A 101 6.70 10.75 17.91
CA THR A 101 7.82 11.71 17.78
C THR A 101 8.31 12.11 19.17
N PHE A 102 9.51 11.66 19.55
CA PHE A 102 10.17 12.10 20.78
C PHE A 102 11.19 13.20 20.45
N ASN A 103 10.94 14.41 20.95
CA ASN A 103 11.89 15.51 20.88
C ASN A 103 12.80 15.45 22.12
N GLY A 104 13.96 14.79 22.00
CA GLY A 104 14.96 14.70 23.07
C GLY A 104 16.32 15.26 22.63
N ALA A 105 17.07 15.85 23.56
CA ALA A 105 18.45 16.25 23.30
C ALA A 105 19.32 14.99 23.10
N ILE A 106 19.99 14.88 21.96
CA ILE A 106 20.77 13.69 21.59
C ILE A 106 22.21 13.85 22.11
N ASN A 107 22.59 13.02 23.08
CA ASN A 107 23.99 12.81 23.49
C ASN A 107 24.33 11.32 23.29
N ALA A 108 24.84 10.92 22.12
CA ALA A 108 25.48 9.61 21.96
C ALA A 108 26.40 9.57 20.73
N GLY A 109 27.66 9.17 20.94
CA GLY A 109 28.63 8.89 19.89
C GLY A 109 28.41 7.50 19.28
N GLY A 110 28.64 7.39 17.97
CA GLY A 110 28.57 6.16 17.18
C GLY A 110 27.92 6.40 15.82
N ASP A 111 28.61 5.98 14.75
CA ASP A 111 28.33 6.14 13.30
C ASP A 111 27.06 6.92 12.95
N PHE A 112 27.23 8.24 12.93
CA PHE A 112 26.21 9.24 12.68
C PHE A 112 26.46 9.85 11.29
N GLN A 113 25.72 9.40 10.27
CA GLN A 113 25.69 10.08 8.97
C GLN A 113 24.32 10.72 8.78
N ALA A 114 24.26 12.03 9.05
CA ALA A 114 23.10 12.88 8.87
C ALA A 114 23.10 13.49 7.46
N GLY A 115 22.00 13.31 6.72
CA GLY A 115 21.77 13.93 5.42
C GLY A 115 20.45 14.70 5.43
N ASN A 116 20.57 16.03 5.30
CA ASN A 116 19.63 17.14 5.06
C ASN A 116 18.11 17.12 5.38
N ASP A 117 17.48 16.03 5.81
CA ASP A 117 16.10 15.99 6.32
C ASP A 117 15.98 14.85 7.34
N ASN A 118 16.49 15.09 8.55
CA ASN A 118 16.68 14.07 9.59
C ASN A 118 15.37 13.68 10.29
N SER A 119 14.56 12.83 9.65
CA SER A 119 13.65 11.94 10.38
C SER A 119 14.28 10.55 10.47
N ILE A 120 14.72 10.19 11.67
CA ILE A 120 15.27 8.85 11.94
C ILE A 120 14.08 7.95 12.27
N THR A 121 13.66 7.15 11.28
CA THR A 121 12.61 6.15 11.49
C THR A 121 13.27 4.81 11.83
N LYS A 122 13.22 4.42 13.10
CA LYS A 122 13.67 3.10 13.55
C LYS A 122 12.46 2.22 13.84
N ASN A 123 12.30 1.16 13.06
CA ASN A 123 11.27 0.15 13.32
C ASN A 123 11.80 -0.82 14.38
N ILE A 124 11.19 -0.82 15.56
CA ILE A 124 11.48 -1.78 16.64
C ILE A 124 10.20 -2.51 17.02
N THR A 125 10.32 -3.77 17.41
CA THR A 125 9.18 -4.51 17.95
C THR A 125 8.85 -4.03 19.37
N ILE A 126 7.62 -4.25 19.81
CA ILE A 126 7.20 -3.95 21.20
C ILE A 126 8.08 -4.70 22.21
N GLN A 127 8.51 -5.92 21.88
CA GLN A 127 9.40 -6.71 22.73
C GLN A 127 10.80 -6.10 22.81
N GLN A 128 11.37 -5.67 21.68
CA GLN A 128 12.66 -4.98 21.67
C GLN A 128 12.62 -3.65 22.45
N LEU A 129 11.48 -2.94 22.39
CA LEU A 129 11.27 -1.73 23.18
C LEU A 129 11.17 -2.05 24.67
N HIS A 130 10.41 -3.08 25.05
CA HIS A 130 10.30 -3.53 26.44
C HIS A 130 11.66 -3.94 27.01
N ASP A 131 12.41 -4.77 26.27
CA ASP A 131 13.75 -5.21 26.66
C ASP A 131 14.70 -4.02 26.83
N ALA A 132 14.68 -3.06 25.90
CA ALA A 132 15.51 -1.85 26.00
C ALA A 132 15.17 -1.00 27.23
N ILE A 133 13.89 -0.93 27.62
CA ILE A 133 13.43 -0.18 28.79
C ILE A 133 13.75 -0.91 30.09
N GLU A 134 13.60 -2.24 30.14
CA GLU A 134 13.99 -3.06 31.30
C GLU A 134 15.48 -2.92 31.64
N HIS A 135 16.32 -2.94 30.61
CA HIS A 135 17.77 -2.76 30.74
C HIS A 135 18.20 -1.29 30.90
N CYS A 136 17.26 -0.34 30.82
CA CYS A 136 17.52 1.06 31.14
C CYS A 136 17.51 1.24 32.66
N ASN A 137 18.46 2.00 33.21
CA ASN A 137 18.50 2.33 34.64
C ASN A 137 17.75 3.63 34.98
N ASP A 138 16.97 4.18 34.04
CA ASP A 138 16.22 5.42 34.22
C ASP A 138 14.81 5.13 34.80
N PRO A 139 14.50 5.57 36.04
CA PRO A 139 13.20 5.35 36.66
C PRO A 139 12.05 6.06 35.94
N GLU A 140 12.31 7.19 35.28
CA GLU A 140 11.29 7.96 34.57
C GLU A 140 10.83 7.22 33.32
N VAL A 141 11.77 6.64 32.57
CA VAL A 141 11.49 5.83 31.38
C VAL A 141 10.66 4.59 31.74
N LYS A 142 11.00 3.92 32.86
CA LYS A 142 10.19 2.79 33.37
C LYS A 142 8.79 3.22 33.79
N SER A 143 8.66 4.37 34.46
CA SER A 143 7.36 4.91 34.87
C SER A 143 6.48 5.27 33.66
N LEU A 144 7.04 5.89 32.62
CA LEU A 144 6.34 6.22 31.39
C LEU A 144 5.89 4.96 30.63
N TRP A 145 6.75 3.95 30.56
CA TRP A 145 6.42 2.66 29.98
C TRP A 145 5.25 1.98 30.71
N GLN A 146 5.29 1.99 32.03
CA GLN A 146 4.22 1.44 32.84
C GLN A 146 2.90 2.18 32.63
N LYS A 147 2.91 3.53 32.62
CA LYS A 147 1.71 4.34 32.33
C LYS A 147 1.15 4.07 30.93
N LEU A 148 2.01 3.80 29.95
CA LEU A 148 1.59 3.44 28.60
C LEU A 148 0.90 2.06 28.58
N LEU A 149 1.45 1.07 29.28
CA LEU A 149 0.84 -0.27 29.40
C LEU A 149 -0.49 -0.24 30.16
N GLU A 150 -0.61 0.61 31.18
CA GLU A 150 -1.82 0.81 31.96
C GLU A 150 -2.87 1.68 31.23
N ASN A 151 -2.50 2.30 30.09
CA ASN A 151 -3.44 3.09 29.30
C ASN A 151 -4.51 2.16 28.66
N PRO A 152 -5.81 2.39 28.89
CA PRO A 152 -6.87 1.49 28.42
C PRO A 152 -6.92 1.35 26.90
N THR A 153 -6.59 2.42 26.17
CA THR A 153 -6.56 2.43 24.70
C THR A 153 -5.38 1.60 24.20
N PHE A 154 -4.19 1.79 24.78
CA PHE A 154 -3.02 1.00 24.42
C PHE A 154 -3.19 -0.47 24.79
N ALA A 155 -3.69 -0.77 25.99
CA ALA A 155 -3.99 -2.13 26.44
C ALA A 155 -5.02 -2.82 25.53
N SER A 156 -6.05 -2.09 25.08
CA SER A 156 -7.04 -2.59 24.11
C SER A 156 -6.38 -2.93 22.78
N ILE A 157 -5.54 -2.05 22.25
CA ILE A 157 -4.80 -2.29 20.99
C ILE A 157 -3.84 -3.48 21.14
N ALA A 158 -3.05 -3.51 22.20
CA ALA A 158 -2.11 -4.59 22.48
C ALA A 158 -2.83 -5.95 22.63
N SER A 159 -3.98 -5.98 23.31
CA SER A 159 -4.79 -7.19 23.45
C SER A 159 -5.40 -7.67 22.14
N ILE A 160 -5.87 -6.76 21.27
CA ILE A 160 -6.36 -7.09 19.93
C ILE A 160 -5.24 -7.67 19.08
N LEU A 161 -4.05 -7.07 19.13
CA LEU A 161 -2.86 -7.56 18.42
C LEU A 161 -2.41 -8.93 18.93
N ALA A 162 -2.43 -9.14 20.25
CA ALA A 162 -2.10 -10.45 20.85
C ALA A 162 -3.10 -11.54 20.44
N LYS A 163 -4.41 -11.24 20.45
CA LYS A 163 -5.45 -12.18 19.98
C LYS A 163 -5.32 -12.50 18.49
N SER A 164 -5.10 -11.46 17.68
CA SER A 164 -4.88 -11.62 16.23
C SER A 164 -3.61 -12.41 15.90
N ALA A 165 -2.55 -12.32 16.71
CA ALA A 165 -1.33 -13.10 16.54
C ALA A 165 -1.49 -14.56 16.99
N LEU A 166 -2.39 -14.84 17.93
CA LEU A 166 -2.70 -16.17 18.44
C LEU A 166 -3.79 -16.91 17.65
N GLY A 167 -4.38 -16.27 16.64
CA GLY A 167 -5.39 -16.89 15.76
C GLY A 167 -6.75 -17.16 16.44
N GLN A 168 -7.10 -16.36 17.46
CA GLN A 168 -8.43 -16.36 18.09
C GLN A 168 -9.23 -15.10 17.73
#